data_AF-K7K3W2-F1
#
_entry.id   AF-K7K3W2-F1
#
_cell.length_a   1.000
_cell.length_b   1.000
_cell.length_c   1.000
_cell.angle_alpha   90.00
_cell.angle_beta   90.00
_cell.angle_gamma   90.00
#
_symmetry.space_group_name_H-M   'P 1'
#
loop_
_entity.id
_entity.type
_entity.pdbx_description
1 polymer ?
#
loop_
_entity_poly.entity_id
_entity_poly.type
_entity_poly.pdbx_seq_one_letter_code
_entity_poly.pdbx_strand_id
1 'polypeptide(L)'
;MSHPNYANLVSQAWNITPGDAICKLEGVKEKSIMFNWDVFGNIFKRKRQLEGRIKEVHRQLDMVITSDLIQLEINLQQDYKEVLAQKEMLWFQKSREEWIKLGGTKFLAFLLMVIGVLT
;
A
#
# COMPACT_ATOMS: atom_id res chain seq x y z
N MET A 1 -8.85 -1.16 0.13
CA MET A 1 -8.58 -0.01 1.02
C MET A 1 -9.80 0.89 1.13
N SER A 2 -10.83 0.44 1.84
CA SER A 2 -11.72 1.35 2.56
C SER A 2 -11.13 1.44 3.96
N HIS A 3 -10.10 2.27 4.17
CA HIS A 3 -9.75 2.58 5.56
C HIS A 3 -11.03 3.16 6.17
N PRO A 4 -11.51 2.65 7.32
CA PRO A 4 -12.85 2.99 7.81
C PRO A 4 -13.05 4.51 7.95
N ASN A 5 -11.97 5.21 8.31
CA ASN A 5 -12.00 6.67 8.48
C ASN A 5 -11.90 7.48 7.17
N TYR A 6 -11.59 6.85 6.03
CA TYR A 6 -11.37 7.59 4.78
C TYR A 6 -12.66 8.23 4.25
N ALA A 7 -13.80 7.53 4.34
CA ALA A 7 -15.09 8.10 3.94
C ALA A 7 -15.44 9.35 4.75
N ASN A 8 -15.16 9.32 6.05
CA ASN A 8 -15.33 10.46 6.94
C ASN A 8 -14.39 11.62 6.55
N LEU A 9 -13.13 11.33 6.24
CA LEU A 9 -12.18 12.33 5.75
C LEU A 9 -12.66 13.04 4.48
N VAL A 10 -13.16 12.27 3.50
CA VAL A 10 -13.68 12.84 2.24
C VAL A 10 -14.90 13.73 2.53
N SER A 11 -15.83 13.26 3.36
CA SER A 11 -17.02 14.03 3.75
C SER A 11 -16.64 15.34 4.44
N GLN A 12 -15.72 15.30 5.41
CA GLN A 12 -15.26 16.49 6.12
C GLN A 12 -14.55 17.46 5.18
N ALA A 13 -13.60 16.98 4.37
CA ALA A 13 -12.88 17.83 3.42
C ALA A 13 -13.84 18.49 2.42
N TRP A 14 -14.81 17.75 1.89
CA TRP A 14 -15.81 18.28 0.95
C TRP A 14 -16.71 19.37 1.55
N ASN A 15 -17.07 19.23 2.82
CA ASN A 15 -17.98 20.16 3.49
C ASN A 15 -17.27 21.41 4.04
N ILE A 16 -16.01 21.28 4.44
CA ILE A 16 -15.23 22.39 5.02
C ILE A 16 -14.58 23.25 3.91
N THR A 17 -14.20 22.66 2.78
CA THR A 17 -13.59 23.43 1.67
C THR A 17 -14.64 24.32 0.99
N PRO A 18 -14.46 25.65 1.01
CA PRO A 18 -15.37 26.59 0.35
C PRO A 18 -15.13 26.60 -1.17
N GLY A 19 -16.09 27.16 -1.91
CA GLY A 19 -15.98 27.32 -3.36
C GLY A 19 -16.76 26.28 -4.14
N ASP A 20 -16.45 26.20 -5.44
CA ASP A 20 -17.10 25.32 -6.39
C ASP A 20 -16.63 23.86 -6.24
N ALA A 21 -17.15 23.00 -7.12
CA ALA A 21 -16.78 21.59 -7.11
C ALA A 21 -15.28 21.36 -7.36
N ILE A 22 -14.59 22.22 -8.13
CA ILE A 22 -13.17 22.08 -8.44
C ILE A 22 -12.34 22.39 -7.19
N CYS A 23 -12.64 23.50 -6.51
CA CYS A 23 -11.98 23.85 -5.24
C CYS A 23 -12.18 22.76 -4.19
N LYS A 24 -13.38 22.20 -4.08
CA LYS A 24 -13.67 21.10 -3.16
C LYS A 24 -12.91 19.82 -3.49
N LEU A 25 -12.80 19.46 -4.77
CA LEU A 25 -12.00 18.32 -5.20
C LEU A 25 -10.51 18.52 -4.89
N GLU A 26 -10.00 19.73 -5.01
CA GLU A 26 -8.62 20.06 -4.63
C GLU A 26 -8.40 19.91 -3.12
N GLY A 27 -9.33 20.40 -2.30
CA GLY A 27 -9.29 20.20 -0.85
C GLY A 27 -9.35 18.72 -0.44
N VAL A 28 -10.22 17.93 -1.07
CA VAL A 28 -10.25 16.47 -0.87
C VAL A 28 -8.92 15.84 -1.27
N LYS A 29 -8.37 16.21 -2.43
CA LYS A 29 -7.08 15.68 -2.93
C LYS A 29 -5.96 15.94 -1.93
N GLU A 30 -5.82 17.16 -1.41
CA GLU A 30 -4.78 17.48 -0.42
C GLU A 30 -4.93 16.63 0.84
N LYS A 31 -6.15 16.54 1.40
CA LYS A 31 -6.42 15.72 2.59
C LYS A 31 -6.18 14.24 2.33
N SER A 32 -6.50 13.74 1.15
CA SER A 32 -6.24 12.36 0.74
C SER A 32 -4.75 12.06 0.61
N ILE A 33 -3.94 12.99 0.10
CA ILE A 33 -2.48 12.84 0.02
C ILE A 33 -1.87 12.76 1.41
N MET A 34 -2.26 13.68 2.30
CA MET A 34 -1.80 13.67 3.70
C MET A 34 -2.19 12.37 4.40
N PHE A 35 -3.46 11.97 4.28
CA PHE A 35 -3.96 10.74 4.88
C PHE A 35 -3.22 9.49 4.37
N ASN A 36 -2.94 9.42 3.07
CA ASN A 36 -2.20 8.30 2.50
C ASN A 36 -0.78 8.22 3.09
N TRP A 37 -0.12 9.37 3.29
CA TRP A 37 1.17 9.42 3.95
C TRP A 37 1.08 9.01 5.43
N ASP A 38 0.12 9.54 6.17
CA ASP A 38 0.00 9.29 7.61
C ASP A 38 -0.39 7.84 7.92
N VAL A 39 -1.25 7.23 7.10
CA VAL A 39 -1.76 5.86 7.34
C VAL A 39 -0.84 4.79 6.76
N PHE A 40 -0.37 4.97 5.53
CA PHE A 40 0.41 3.92 4.84
C PHE A 40 1.91 4.20 4.86
N GLY A 41 2.29 5.49 4.90
CA GLY A 41 3.67 5.93 4.85
C GLY A 41 4.38 5.41 3.60
N ASN A 42 5.69 5.18 3.75
CA ASN A 42 6.49 4.62 2.66
C ASN A 42 6.42 3.09 2.67
N ILE A 43 5.45 2.54 1.93
CA ILE A 43 5.20 1.10 1.77
C ILE A 43 6.47 0.35 1.30
N PHE A 44 7.22 0.92 0.35
CA PHE A 44 8.45 0.29 -0.16
C PHE A 44 9.57 0.24 0.88
N LYS A 45 9.72 1.30 1.69
CA LYS A 45 10.67 1.33 2.80
C LYS A 45 10.30 0.28 3.85
N ARG A 46 9.02 0.23 4.25
CA ARG A 46 8.50 -0.76 5.20
C ARG A 46 8.74 -2.20 4.71
N LYS A 47 8.46 -2.47 3.43
CA LYS A 47 8.74 -3.77 2.80
C LYS A 47 10.20 -4.18 2.98
N ARG A 48 11.15 -3.32 2.57
CA ARG A 48 12.59 -3.61 2.69
C ARG A 48 13.04 -3.82 4.13
N GLN A 49 12.51 -3.04 5.06
CA GLN A 49 12.81 -3.19 6.49
C GLN A 49 12.32 -4.53 7.03
N LEU A 50 11.10 -4.95 6.65
CA LEU A 50 10.55 -6.26 7.04
C LEU A 50 11.35 -7.41 6.43
N GLU A 51 11.69 -7.35 5.13
CA GLU A 51 12.55 -8.36 4.49
C GLU A 51 13.90 -8.50 5.19
N GLY A 52 14.53 -7.37 5.55
CA GLY A 52 15.77 -7.37 6.31
C GLY A 52 15.62 -8.02 7.69
N ARG A 53 14.55 -7.68 8.43
CA ARG A 53 14.28 -8.26 9.76
C ARG A 53 13.96 -9.74 9.70
N ILE A 54 13.15 -10.19 8.73
CA ILE A 54 12.83 -11.61 8.53
C ILE A 54 14.11 -12.39 8.25
N LYS A 55 14.97 -11.87 7.36
CA LYS A 55 16.27 -12.50 7.05
C LYS A 55 17.17 -12.63 8.28
N GLU A 56 17.21 -11.59 9.11
CA GLU A 56 17.96 -11.62 10.37
C GLU A 56 17.42 -12.67 11.34
N VAL A 57 16.10 -12.74 11.52
CA VAL A 57 15.45 -13.73 12.40
C VAL A 57 15.70 -15.14 11.89
N HIS A 58 15.61 -15.37 10.59
CA HIS A 58 15.93 -16.66 9.98
C HIS A 58 17.36 -17.10 10.31
N ARG A 59 18.35 -16.20 10.16
CA ARG A 59 19.74 -16.49 10.52
C ARG A 59 19.90 -16.81 12.01
N GLN A 60 19.15 -16.15 12.88
CA GLN A 60 19.18 -16.45 14.32
C GLN A 60 18.57 -17.82 14.62
N LEU A 61 17.47 -18.17 13.96
CA LEU A 61 16.82 -19.47 14.07
C LEU A 61 17.71 -20.62 13.56
N ASP A 62 18.54 -20.38 12.55
CA ASP A 62 19.54 -21.35 12.09
C ASP A 62 20.60 -21.68 13.17
N MET A 63 20.86 -20.73 14.07
CA MET A 63 21.83 -20.91 15.16
C MET A 63 21.16 -21.46 16.44
N VAL A 64 19.97 -20.95 16.77
CA VAL A 64 19.24 -21.33 17.97
C VAL A 64 17.73 -21.16 17.75
N ILE A 65 17.00 -22.24 17.96
CA ILE A 65 15.54 -22.21 17.89
C ILE A 65 14.99 -21.89 19.28
N THR A 66 14.28 -20.77 19.39
CA THR A 66 13.56 -20.38 20.61
C THR A 66 12.12 -20.03 20.27
N SER A 67 11.22 -20.23 21.23
CA SER A 67 9.81 -19.87 21.07
C SER A 67 9.63 -18.38 20.71
N ASP A 68 10.45 -17.52 21.30
CA ASP A 68 10.40 -16.08 21.06
C ASP A 68 10.79 -15.72 19.62
N LEU A 69 11.83 -16.37 19.07
CA LEU A 69 12.24 -16.16 17.68
C LEU A 69 11.19 -16.68 16.69
N ILE A 70 10.58 -17.84 16.97
CA ILE A 70 9.48 -18.37 16.15
C ILE A 70 8.30 -17.39 16.15
N GLN A 71 7.90 -16.91 17.32
CA GLN A 71 6.79 -15.96 17.42
C GLN A 71 7.12 -14.63 16.72
N LEU A 72 8.36 -14.17 16.83
CA LEU A 72 8.83 -12.97 16.13
C LEU A 72 8.79 -13.16 14.61
N GLU A 73 9.22 -14.31 14.09
CA GLU A 73 9.13 -14.62 12.67
C GLU A 73 7.67 -14.60 12.18
N ILE A 74 6.76 -15.25 12.91
CA ILE A 74 5.32 -15.28 12.58
C ILE A 74 4.76 -13.85 12.49
N ASN A 75 5.06 -13.00 13.49
CA ASN A 75 4.60 -11.61 13.52
C ASN A 75 5.16 -10.81 12.33
N LEU A 76 6.45 -10.96 12.04
CA LEU A 76 7.09 -10.27 10.91
C LEU A 76 6.52 -10.73 9.56
N GLN A 77 6.22 -12.02 9.41
CA GLN A 77 5.60 -12.55 8.20
C GLN A 77 4.17 -12.02 8.03
N GLN A 78 3.41 -11.84 9.12
CA GLN A 78 2.10 -11.22 9.07
C GLN A 78 2.20 -9.75 8.63
N ASP A 79 3.06 -8.96 9.26
CA ASP A 79 3.32 -7.57 8.87
C ASP A 79 3.74 -7.46 7.39
N TYR A 80 4.56 -8.41 6.93
CA TYR A 80 5.03 -8.46 5.54
C TYR A 80 3.88 -8.74 4.56
N LYS A 81 2.97 -9.65 4.88
CA LYS A 81 1.77 -9.93 4.09
C LYS A 81 0.88 -8.68 3.97
N GLU A 82 0.70 -7.94 5.06
CA GLU A 82 -0.06 -6.70 5.05
C GLU A 82 0.58 -5.65 4.12
N VAL A 83 1.91 -5.48 4.21
CA VAL A 83 2.65 -4.56 3.34
C VAL A 83 2.61 -4.99 1.87
N LEU A 84 2.62 -6.29 1.58
CA LEU A 84 2.45 -6.80 0.22
C LEU A 84 1.06 -6.47 -0.33
N ALA A 85 0.00 -6.68 0.44
CA ALA A 85 -1.36 -6.34 0.02
C ALA A 85 -1.50 -4.82 -0.24
N GLN A 86 -0.88 -3.98 0.58
CA GLN A 86 -0.82 -2.53 0.36
C GLN A 86 -0.08 -2.17 -0.92
N LYS A 87 1.06 -2.82 -1.18
CA LYS A 87 1.84 -2.63 -2.41
C LYS A 87 1.03 -3.04 -3.64
N GLU A 88 0.40 -4.20 -3.63
CA GLU A 88 -0.42 -4.70 -4.75
C GLU A 88 -1.56 -3.73 -5.07
N MET A 89 -2.25 -3.22 -4.05
CA MET A 89 -3.31 -2.23 -4.24
C MET A 89 -2.78 -0.92 -4.84
N LEU A 90 -1.64 -0.41 -4.33
CA LEU A 90 -1.01 0.79 -4.88
C LEU A 90 -0.64 0.59 -6.36
N TRP A 91 -0.14 -0.60 -6.70
CA TRP A 91 0.18 -0.96 -8.07
C TRP A 91 -1.08 -0.96 -8.93
N PHE A 92 -2.15 -1.62 -8.49
CA PHE A 92 -3.43 -1.63 -9.20
C PHE A 92 -3.97 -0.21 -9.46
N GLN A 93 -3.90 0.67 -8.46
CA GLN A 93 -4.32 2.07 -8.61
C GLN A 93 -3.49 2.82 -9.66
N LYS A 94 -2.16 2.68 -9.63
CA LYS A 94 -1.26 3.32 -10.60
C LYS A 94 -1.49 2.81 -12.01
N SER A 95 -1.60 1.50 -12.18
CA SER A 95 -1.87 0.88 -13.48
C SER A 95 -3.21 1.32 -14.06
N ARG A 96 -4.23 1.49 -13.21
CA ARG A 96 -5.51 2.05 -13.63
C ARG A 96 -5.38 3.52 -14.06
N GLU A 97 -4.62 4.33 -13.33
CA GLU A 97 -4.35 5.71 -13.71
C GLU A 97 -3.63 5.81 -15.06
N GLU A 98 -2.61 4.97 -15.28
CA GLU A 98 -1.89 4.88 -16.55
C GLU A 98 -2.81 4.43 -17.70
N TRP A 99 -3.72 3.47 -17.44
CA TRP A 99 -4.73 3.05 -18.41
C TRP A 99 -5.62 4.20 -18.87
N ILE A 100 -6.15 5.01 -17.93
CA ILE A 100 -6.98 6.18 -18.24
C ILE A 100 -6.19 7.19 -19.09
N LYS A 101 -4.93 7.44 -18.74
CA LYS A 101 -4.08 8.41 -19.46
C LYS A 101 -3.73 7.97 -20.89
N LEU A 102 -3.63 6.67 -21.15
CA LEU A 102 -3.16 6.12 -22.43
C LEU A 102 -4.27 5.63 -23.35
N GLY A 103 -5.55 5.82 -23.01
CA GLY A 103 -6.67 5.43 -23.89
C GLY A 103 -6.82 3.93 -24.10
N GLY A 104 -6.35 3.11 -23.15
CA GLY A 104 -6.68 1.67 -23.06
C GLY A 104 -5.84 0.68 -23.85
N THR A 105 -4.94 1.10 -24.74
CA THR A 105 -4.24 0.18 -25.67
C THR A 105 -3.13 -0.69 -25.06
N LYS A 106 -2.56 -0.34 -23.90
CA LYS A 106 -1.39 -1.05 -23.33
C LYS A 106 -1.70 -2.12 -22.28
N PHE A 107 -2.97 -2.37 -21.96
CA PHE A 107 -3.34 -3.26 -20.85
C PHE A 107 -2.92 -4.74 -21.05
N LEU A 108 -2.86 -5.23 -22.29
CA LEU A 108 -2.45 -6.61 -22.58
C LEU A 108 -1.03 -6.91 -22.12
N ALA A 109 -0.11 -5.95 -22.24
CA ALA A 109 1.26 -6.12 -21.74
C ALA A 109 1.30 -6.18 -20.20
N PHE A 110 0.38 -5.49 -19.53
CA PHE A 110 0.31 -5.45 -18.07
C PHE A 110 -0.33 -6.72 -17.47
N LEU A 111 -1.42 -7.21 -18.06
CA LEU A 111 -2.04 -8.49 -17.67
C LEU A 111 -1.02 -9.65 -17.76
N LEU A 112 -0.16 -9.63 -18.78
CA LEU A 112 0.94 -10.59 -18.92
C LEU A 112 1.98 -10.49 -17.79
N MET A 113 2.33 -9.27 -17.34
CA MET A 113 3.27 -9.10 -16.21
C MET A 113 2.70 -9.56 -14.88
N VAL A 114 1.42 -9.32 -14.60
CA VAL A 114 0.81 -9.71 -13.31
C VAL A 114 0.69 -11.22 -13.18
N ILE A 115 0.34 -11.92 -14.26
CA ILE A 115 0.33 -13.39 -14.26
C ILE A 115 1.76 -13.94 -14.10
N GLY A 116 2.75 -13.35 -14.77
CA GLY A 116 4.14 -13.80 -14.71
C GLY A 116 4.88 -13.57 -13.38
N VAL A 117 4.34 -12.78 -12.45
CA VAL A 117 4.91 -12.61 -11.09
C VAL A 117 4.26 -13.55 -10.07
N LEU A 118 3.12 -14.16 -10.41
CA LEU A 118 2.42 -15.12 -9.55
C LEU A 118 2.65 -16.59 -9.97
N THR A 119 3.38 -16.83 -11.05
CA THR A 119 3.91 -18.15 -11.47
C THR A 119 5.40 -18.21 -11.24
#